data_AF-A0A6V7K1D9-F1
#
_entry.id   AF-A0A6V7K1D9-F1
#
_cell.length_a   1.000
_cell.length_b   1.000
_cell.length_c   1.000
_cell.angle_alpha   90.00
_cell.angle_beta   90.00
_cell.angle_gamma   90.00
#
_symmetry.space_group_name_H-M   'P 1'
#
loop_
_entity.id
_entity.type
_entity.pdbx_description
1 polymer ?
#
loop_
_entity_poly.entity_id
_entity_poly.type
_entity_poly.pdbx_seq_one_letter_code
_entity_poly.pdbx_strand_id
1 'polypeptide(L)' 'MPFGQVPLLEVDGKKIDQSTAICRHLAKQFGLTGRNDWEDLEIDATVDTIHDFRM' A
#
# COMPACT_ATOMS: atom_id res chain seq x y z
N MET A 1 -12.95 0.15 13.25
CA MET A 1 -11.83 0.74 12.51
C MET A 1 -10.59 0.22 13.20
N PRO A 2 -9.68 -0.47 12.50
CA PRO A 2 -8.35 -0.63 13.08
C PRO A 2 -7.82 0.78 13.40
N PHE A 3 -7.24 0.92 14.59
CA PHE A 3 -6.61 2.13 15.18
C PHE A 3 -7.31 3.50 15.10
N GLY A 4 -8.54 3.60 14.59
CA GLY A 4 -9.26 4.86 14.47
C GLY A 4 -8.64 5.84 13.46
N GLN A 5 -7.81 5.35 12.54
CA GLN A 5 -7.12 6.16 11.54
C GLN A 5 -7.85 6.12 10.18
N VAL A 6 -7.57 7.11 9.34
CA VAL A 6 -7.99 7.17 7.93
C VAL A 6 -6.73 7.26 7.06
N PRO A 7 -6.74 6.70 5.83
CA PRO A 7 -7.88 6.09 5.12
C PRO A 7 -8.24 4.66 5.59
N LEU A 8 -9.50 4.25 5.38
CA LEU A 8 -10.00 2.90 5.70
C LEU A 8 -10.42 2.18 4.40
N LEU A 9 -9.90 0.97 4.17
CA LEU A 9 -10.40 0.06 3.13
C LEU A 9 -11.16 -1.11 3.80
N GLU A 10 -12.33 -1.44 3.24
CA GLU A 10 -13.13 -2.60 3.64
C GLU A 10 -13.40 -3.50 2.42
N VAL A 11 -12.97 -4.76 2.51
CA VAL A 11 -13.19 -5.81 1.48
C VAL A 11 -13.72 -7.05 2.18
N ASP A 12 -14.92 -7.51 1.81
CA ASP A 12 -15.58 -8.69 2.40
C ASP A 12 -15.65 -8.65 3.94
N GLY A 13 -15.94 -7.48 4.50
CA GLY A 13 -16.01 -7.26 5.95
C GLY A 13 -14.64 -7.18 6.67
N LYS A 14 -13.53 -7.37 5.96
CA LYS A 14 -12.17 -7.15 6.50
C LYS A 14 -11.77 -5.69 6.36
N LYS A 15 -11.29 -5.10 7.45
CA LYS A 15 -10.95 -3.67 7.53
C LYS A 15 -9.46 -3.48 7.73
N ILE A 16 -8.86 -2.55 6.99
CA ILE A 16 -7.46 -2.12 7.11
C ILE A 16 -7.39 -0.60 6.99
N ASP A 17 -6.48 0.05 7.71
CA ASP A 17 -6.36 1.51 7.82
C ASP A 17 -4.94 2.02 7.47
N GLN A 18 -4.04 1.12 7.09
CA GLN A 18 -2.68 1.47 6.69
C GLN A 18 -2.63 1.88 5.21
N SER A 19 -2.54 3.20 4.95
CA SER A 19 -2.63 3.78 3.61
C SER A 19 -1.70 3.14 2.57
N THR A 20 -0.43 2.91 2.91
CA THR A 20 0.55 2.29 2.01
C THR A 20 0.19 0.84 1.69
N ALA A 21 -0.27 0.08 2.68
CA ALA A 21 -0.70 -1.29 2.50
C ALA A 21 -1.96 -1.38 1.62
N ILE A 22 -2.90 -0.43 1.79
CA ILE A 22 -4.08 -0.27 0.93
C ILE A 22 -3.66 -0.03 -0.52
N CYS A 23 -2.76 0.94 -0.76
CA CYS A 23 -2.27 1.25 -2.09
C CYS A 23 -1.61 0.04 -2.76
N ARG A 24 -0.73 -0.67 -2.04
CA ARG A 24 -0.05 -1.87 -2.54
C ARG A 24 -1.03 -3.00 -2.86
N HIS A 25 -2.06 -3.19 -2.03
CA HIS A 25 -3.10 -4.19 -2.29
C HIS A 25 -3.89 -3.88 -3.56
N LEU A 26 -4.32 -2.63 -3.74
CA LEU A 26 -5.05 -2.22 -4.93
C LEU A 26 -4.16 -2.24 -6.18
N ALA A 27 -2.88 -1.86 -6.07
CA ALA A 27 -1.93 -1.96 -7.18
C ALA A 27 -1.85 -3.38 -7.75
N LYS A 28 -1.81 -4.40 -6.87
CA LYS A 28 -1.84 -5.81 -7.28
C LYS A 28 -3.13 -6.20 -8.01
N GLN A 29 -4.28 -5.69 -7.56
CA GLN A 29 -5.58 -5.99 -8.19
C GLN A 29 -5.75 -5.33 -9.56
N PHE A 30 -5.17 -4.16 -9.76
CA PHE A 30 -5.32 -3.37 -10.99
C PHE A 30 -4.11 -3.46 -11.95
N GLY A 31 -3.15 -4.35 -11.69
CA GLY A 31 -1.99 -4.55 -12.57
C GLY A 31 -1.03 -3.35 -12.61
N LEU A 32 -0.90 -2.65 -11.48
CA LEU A 32 -0.02 -1.49 -11.30
C LEU A 32 1.27 -1.86 -10.55
N THR A 33 1.61 -3.14 -10.48
CA THR A 33 2.86 -3.66 -9.90
C THR A 33 3.93 -3.84 -10.96
N GLY A 34 5.15 -4.12 -10.51
CA GLY A 34 6.24 -4.54 -11.36
C GLY A 34 5.94 -5.88 -12.07
N ARG A 35 6.73 -6.18 -13.09
CA ARG A 35 6.64 -7.42 -13.86
C ARG A 35 7.29 -8.61 -13.15
N ASN A 36 8.08 -8.34 -12.10
CA ASN A 36 8.81 -9.31 -11.32
C ASN A 36 9.08 -8.76 -9.91
N ASP A 37 9.56 -9.63 -9.02
CA ASP A 37 9.82 -9.31 -7.62
C ASP A 37 10.85 -8.18 -7.42
N TRP A 38 11.78 -8.00 -8.36
CA TRP A 38 12.78 -6.94 -8.29
C TRP A 38 12.18 -5.58 -8.63
N GLU A 39 11.35 -5.49 -9.67
CA GLU A 39 10.62 -4.26 -10.00
C GLU A 39 9.66 -3.87 -8.86
N ASP A 40 9.02 -4.85 -8.21
CA ASP A 40 8.20 -4.59 -7.01
C ASP A 40 9.03 -4.05 -5.84
N LEU A 41 10.25 -4.59 -5.64
CA LEU A 41 11.18 -4.09 -4.63
C LEU A 41 11.60 -2.63 -4.89
N GLU A 42 11.85 -2.27 -6.15
CA GLU A 42 12.19 -0.89 -6.53
C GLU A 42 11.02 0.08 -6.30
N ILE A 43 9.79 -0.36 -6.56
CA ILE A 43 8.57 0.40 -6.26
C ILE A 43 8.45 0.62 -4.74
N ASP A 44 8.60 -0.45 -3.96
CA ASP A 44 8.50 -0.39 -2.50
C ASP A 44 9.56 0.52 -1.88
N ALA A 45 10.82 0.40 -2.32
CA ALA A 45 11.91 1.26 -1.87
C ALA A 45 11.64 2.75 -2.15
N THR A 46 11.04 3.06 -3.31
CA THR A 46 10.68 4.44 -3.67
C THR A 46 9.56 4.98 -2.78
N VAL A 47 8.51 4.18 -2.55
CA VAL A 47 7.38 4.55 -1.69
C VAL A 47 7.84 4.78 -0.26
N ASP A 48 8.67 3.88 0.28
CA ASP A 48 9.19 3.97 1.64
C ASP A 48 10.13 5.18 1.81
N THR A 49 10.96 5.47 0.79
CA THR A 49 11.77 6.70 0.76
C THR A 49 10.89 7.97 0.86
N ILE A 50 9.76 8.02 0.14
CA ILE A 50 8.81 9.15 0.22
C ILE A 50 8.19 9.24 1.62
N HIS A 51 7.92 8.11 2.26
CA HIS A 51 7.41 8.08 3.63
C HIS A 51 8.44 8.57 4.64
N ASP A 52 9.72 8.21 4.50
CA ASP A 52 10.81 8.71 5.35
C ASP A 52 10.98 10.23 5.24
N PHE A 53 10.81 10.79 4.03
CA PHE A 53 10.86 12.25 3.81
C PHE A 53 9.63 13.00 4.35
N ARG A 54 8.51 12.31 4.59
CA ARG A 54 7.23 12.91 5.01
C ARG A 54 7.18 13.26 6.51
N MET A 55 8.32 13.20 7.20
CA MET A 55 8.50 13.53 8.61
C MET A 55 7.95 14.91 8.98
#